data_AF-A0A941WI89-F1
#
_entry.id   AF-A0A941WI89-F1
#
_cell.length_a   1.000
_cell.length_b   1.000
_cell.length_c   1.000
_cell.angle_alpha   90.00
_cell.angle_beta   90.00
_cell.angle_gamma   90.00
#
_symmetry.space_group_name_H-M   'P 1'
#
loop_
_entity.id
_entity.type
_entity.pdbx_description
1 polymer ?
#
loop_
_entity_poly.entity_id
_entity_poly.type
_entity_poly.pdbx_seq_one_letter_code
_entity_poly.pdbx_strand_id
1 'polypeptide(L)'
;MKRFIWIGLLALLSAQWMQGQHFPKMDTRNYVSDSTVFMPKKPWLAAGEVFGLNVGIWAFDRFLMNEDFAHINGHTIKNNFKTGPVWDTDKFSTNLVAHPYHGSLYFNAARSNGMNFWQSIPFAAGGSLMWEFFMENEP
;
A
#
# COMPACT_ATOMS: atom_id res chain seq x y z
N MET A 1 -49.84 -13.68 47.19
CA MET A 1 -48.89 -12.56 46.99
C MET A 1 -47.63 -12.95 46.20
N LYS A 2 -46.84 -13.94 46.62
CA LYS A 2 -45.56 -14.30 45.93
C LYS A 2 -45.68 -14.65 44.43
N ARG A 3 -46.78 -15.29 44.00
CA ARG A 3 -46.99 -15.66 42.57
C ARG A 3 -47.19 -14.46 41.63
N PHE A 4 -47.83 -13.39 42.10
CA PHE A 4 -48.04 -12.17 41.30
C PHE A 4 -46.76 -11.36 41.12
N ILE A 5 -45.84 -11.43 42.09
CA ILE A 5 -44.52 -10.79 42.02
C ILE A 5 -43.67 -11.42 40.90
N TRP A 6 -43.69 -12.75 40.79
CA TRP A 6 -42.96 -13.46 39.73
C TRP A 6 -43.51 -13.16 38.33
N ILE A 7 -44.84 -13.08 38.17
CA ILE A 7 -45.46 -12.72 36.89
C ILE A 7 -45.12 -11.28 36.51
N GLY A 8 -45.14 -10.36 37.47
CA GLY A 8 -44.73 -8.97 37.25
C GLY A 8 -43.26 -8.85 36.85
N LEU A 9 -42.36 -9.58 37.51
CA LEU A 9 -40.93 -9.62 37.16
C LEU A 9 -40.69 -10.22 35.77
N LEU A 10 -41.41 -11.28 35.40
CA LEU A 10 -41.29 -11.90 34.09
C LEU A 10 -41.78 -10.96 32.97
N ALA A 11 -42.85 -10.21 33.22
CA ALA A 11 -43.38 -9.20 32.29
C ALA A 11 -42.46 -7.98 32.15
N LEU A 12 -41.83 -7.53 33.24
CA LEU A 12 -40.83 -6.47 33.21
C LEU A 12 -39.58 -6.88 32.43
N LEU A 13 -39.11 -8.11 32.63
CA LEU A 13 -37.95 -8.65 31.90
C LEU A 13 -38.25 -8.85 30.41
N SER A 14 -39.45 -9.28 30.03
CA SER A 14 -39.82 -9.46 28.62
C SER A 14 -40.04 -8.13 27.89
N ALA A 15 -40.52 -7.09 28.56
CA ALA A 15 -40.70 -5.76 27.98
C ALA A 15 -39.36 -5.12 27.53
N GLN A 16 -38.25 -5.43 28.20
CA GLN A 16 -36.91 -4.95 27.83
C GLN A 16 -36.45 -5.50 26.46
N TRP A 17 -36.90 -6.69 26.06
CA TRP A 17 -36.54 -7.29 24.76
C TRP A 17 -37.25 -6.62 23.58
N MET A 18 -38.45 -6.08 23.78
CA MET A 18 -39.22 -5.46 22.69
C MET A 18 -38.65 -4.12 22.23
N GLN A 19 -37.95 -3.40 23.11
CA GLN A 19 -37.27 -2.13 22.77
C GLN A 19 -35.89 -2.36 22.13
N GLY A 20 -35.26 -3.52 22.33
CA GLY A 20 -33.92 -3.84 21.83
C GLY A 20 -33.83 -4.14 20.33
N GLN A 21 -34.97 -4.32 19.64
CA GLN A 21 -35.02 -4.62 18.21
C GLN A 21 -35.34 -3.40 17.33
N HIS A 22 -35.47 -2.20 17.91
CA HIS A 22 -35.64 -0.98 17.12
C HIS A 22 -34.28 -0.53 16.57
N PHE A 23 -33.84 -1.17 15.49
CA PHE A 23 -32.72 -0.68 14.72
C PHE A 23 -33.17 0.53 13.89
N PRO A 24 -32.54 1.70 14.03
CA PRO A 24 -32.84 2.83 13.16
C PRO A 24 -32.59 2.39 11.72
N LYS A 25 -33.51 2.73 10.82
CA LYS A 25 -33.33 2.53 9.38
C LYS A 25 -32.12 3.37 8.95
N MET A 26 -30.95 2.75 8.85
CA MET A 26 -29.77 3.42 8.34
C MET A 26 -29.94 3.58 6.83
N ASP A 27 -29.78 4.80 6.34
CA ASP A 27 -29.65 5.02 4.90
C ASP A 27 -28.53 4.14 4.35
N THR A 28 -28.70 3.66 3.11
CA THR A 28 -27.68 2.89 2.40
C THR A 28 -26.40 3.73 2.34
N ARG A 29 -25.38 3.34 3.12
CA ARG A 29 -24.06 3.96 3.05
C ARG A 29 -23.47 3.68 1.67
N ASN A 30 -23.35 4.73 0.85
CA ASN A 30 -22.57 4.68 -0.38
C ASN A 30 -21.09 4.69 0.00
N TYR A 31 -20.48 3.51 0.01
CA TYR A 31 -19.03 3.37 0.22
C TYR A 31 -18.32 3.79 -1.07
N VAL A 32 -17.74 4.99 -1.06
CA VAL A 32 -16.89 5.51 -2.15
C VAL A 32 -15.42 5.07 -1.96
N SER A 33 -15.08 4.63 -0.74
CA SER A 33 -13.74 4.25 -0.30
C SER A 33 -13.83 3.36 0.94
N ASP A 34 -12.96 2.35 1.04
CA ASP A 34 -12.82 1.50 2.24
C ASP A 34 -12.09 2.21 3.40
N SER A 35 -11.73 3.48 3.23
CA SER A 35 -11.06 4.29 4.27
C SER A 35 -12.07 5.09 5.08
N THR A 36 -12.01 4.96 6.40
CA THR A 36 -12.81 5.76 7.36
C THR A 36 -12.30 7.20 7.50
N VAL A 37 -11.14 7.52 6.93
CA VAL A 37 -10.51 8.85 6.92
C VAL A 37 -10.45 9.36 5.49
N PHE A 38 -11.04 10.53 5.24
CA PHE A 38 -10.89 11.23 3.97
C PHE A 38 -9.52 11.94 3.94
N MET A 39 -8.47 11.21 3.58
CA MET A 39 -7.15 11.81 3.40
C MET A 39 -7.12 12.60 2.08
N PRO A 40 -6.70 13.87 2.09
CA PRO A 40 -6.52 14.62 0.85
C PRO A 40 -5.44 13.95 0.01
N LYS A 41 -5.70 13.84 -1.31
CA LYS A 41 -4.76 13.20 -2.24
C LYS A 41 -3.52 14.09 -2.42
N LYS A 42 -2.35 13.52 -2.17
CA LYS A 42 -1.06 14.20 -2.35
C LYS A 42 -0.18 13.43 -3.35
N PRO A 43 -0.55 13.37 -4.64
CA PRO A 43 0.16 12.55 -5.63
C PRO A 43 1.63 12.97 -5.82
N TRP A 44 1.92 14.26 -5.75
CA TRP A 44 3.30 14.77 -5.86
C TRP A 44 4.16 14.40 -4.66
N LEU A 45 3.58 14.35 -3.45
CA LEU A 45 4.30 13.89 -2.27
C LEU A 45 4.59 12.39 -2.38
N ALA A 46 3.60 11.59 -2.80
CA ALA A 46 3.79 10.17 -3.06
C ALA A 46 4.89 9.91 -4.12
N ALA A 47 4.91 10.68 -5.20
CA ALA A 47 5.96 10.55 -6.23
C ALA A 47 7.34 10.93 -5.67
N GLY A 48 7.41 11.97 -4.84
CA GLY A 48 8.63 12.36 -4.13
C GLY A 48 9.12 11.28 -3.16
N GLU A 49 8.22 10.62 -2.43
CA GLU A 49 8.54 9.50 -1.55
C GLU A 49 9.06 8.30 -2.33
N VAL A 50 8.43 7.93 -3.46
CA VAL A 50 8.89 6.85 -4.35
C VAL A 50 10.28 7.16 -4.91
N PHE A 51 10.51 8.39 -5.37
CA PHE A 51 11.81 8.84 -5.83
C PHE A 51 12.86 8.78 -4.71
N GLY A 52 12.52 9.29 -3.52
CA GLY A 52 13.41 9.28 -2.36
C GLY A 52 13.75 7.88 -1.86
N LEU A 53 12.80 6.95 -1.88
CA LEU A 53 13.02 5.53 -1.55
C LEU A 53 14.06 4.91 -2.49
N ASN A 54 13.86 5.07 -3.79
CA ASN A 54 14.78 4.57 -4.81
C ASN A 54 16.19 5.17 -4.68
N VAL A 55 16.30 6.49 -4.55
CA VAL A 55 17.59 7.18 -4.34
C VAL A 55 18.24 6.72 -3.03
N GLY A 56 17.47 6.53 -1.96
CA GLY A 56 17.96 6.08 -0.67
C GLY A 56 18.52 4.66 -0.72
N ILE A 57 17.80 3.73 -1.35
CA ILE A 57 18.23 2.33 -1.49
C ILE A 57 19.44 2.25 -2.43
N TRP A 58 19.39 2.90 -3.59
CA TRP A 58 20.55 2.98 -4.48
C TRP A 58 21.78 3.57 -3.79
N ALA A 59 21.63 4.64 -3.01
CA ALA A 59 22.75 5.24 -2.29
C ALA A 59 23.32 4.27 -1.23
N PHE A 60 22.45 3.53 -0.54
CA PHE A 60 22.86 2.48 0.38
C PHE A 60 23.67 1.39 -0.35
N ASP A 61 23.15 0.88 -1.46
CA ASP A 61 23.81 -0.17 -2.25
C ASP A 61 25.12 0.31 -2.87
N ARG A 62 25.14 1.56 -3.36
CA ARG A 62 26.31 2.17 -4.01
C ARG A 62 27.46 2.46 -3.05
N PHE A 63 27.14 3.01 -1.88
CA PHE A 63 28.16 3.59 -0.99
C PHE A 63 28.45 2.74 0.24
N LEU A 64 27.49 1.94 0.74
CA LEU A 64 27.68 1.11 1.93
C LEU A 64 27.91 -0.36 1.58
N MET A 65 27.09 -0.92 0.69
CA MET A 65 27.27 -2.31 0.25
C MET A 65 28.30 -2.45 -0.88
N ASN A 66 28.49 -1.38 -1.65
CA ASN A 66 29.34 -1.34 -2.84
C ASN A 66 29.01 -2.46 -3.83
N GLU A 67 27.71 -2.62 -4.12
CA GLU A 67 27.22 -3.61 -5.07
C GLU A 67 27.55 -3.22 -6.51
N ASP A 68 27.82 -4.21 -7.35
CA ASP A 68 28.22 -4.01 -8.75
C ASP A 68 27.09 -3.38 -9.57
N PHE A 69 25.85 -3.84 -9.39
CA PHE A 69 24.67 -3.33 -10.11
C PHE A 69 24.41 -1.84 -9.85
N ALA A 70 24.75 -1.33 -8.67
CA ALA A 70 24.50 0.06 -8.27
C ALA A 70 25.46 1.07 -8.94
N HIS A 71 26.49 0.60 -9.66
CA HIS A 71 27.45 1.44 -10.37
C HIS A 71 26.86 2.00 -11.68
N ILE A 72 26.02 3.03 -11.54
CA ILE A 72 25.31 3.66 -12.65
C ILE A 72 26.07 4.83 -13.30
N ASN A 73 25.86 5.02 -14.60
CA ASN A 73 26.27 6.23 -15.33
C ASN A 73 25.40 6.43 -16.59
N GLY A 74 25.61 7.51 -17.34
CA GLY A 74 24.81 7.79 -18.53
C GLY A 74 24.89 6.72 -19.64
N HIS A 75 25.96 5.92 -19.69
CA HIS A 75 26.08 4.81 -20.63
C HIS A 75 25.21 3.62 -20.20
N THR A 76 25.17 3.29 -18.90
CA THR A 76 24.36 2.18 -18.38
C THR A 76 22.88 2.47 -18.58
N ILE A 77 22.42 3.68 -18.22
CA ILE A 77 21.05 4.15 -18.47
C ILE A 77 20.69 3.99 -19.95
N LYS A 78 21.55 4.49 -20.85
CA LYS A 78 21.34 4.37 -22.30
C LYS A 78 21.27 2.91 -22.76
N ASN A 79 22.02 2.01 -22.12
CA ASN A 79 22.00 0.59 -22.42
C ASN A 79 20.67 -0.04 -21.98
N ASN A 80 20.20 0.24 -20.76
CA ASN A 80 18.95 -0.29 -20.23
C ASN A 80 17.76 0.12 -21.11
N PHE A 81 17.71 1.38 -21.55
CA PHE A 81 16.69 1.84 -22.51
C PHE A 81 16.76 1.16 -23.89
N LYS A 82 17.94 0.67 -24.31
CA LYS A 82 18.08 -0.06 -25.58
C LYS A 82 17.67 -1.52 -25.45
N THR A 83 18.03 -2.16 -24.34
CA THR A 83 17.71 -3.57 -24.08
C THR A 83 16.23 -3.75 -23.75
N GLY A 84 15.68 -2.82 -22.96
CA GLY A 84 14.35 -2.97 -22.38
C GLY A 84 14.32 -4.01 -21.24
N PRO A 85 13.15 -4.26 -20.64
CA PRO A 85 13.03 -5.15 -19.50
C PRO A 85 13.38 -6.59 -19.86
N VAL A 86 14.21 -7.23 -19.03
CA VAL A 86 14.49 -8.67 -19.13
C VAL A 86 13.95 -9.42 -17.90
N TRP A 87 14.19 -10.73 -17.86
CA TRP A 87 13.89 -11.53 -16.68
C TRP A 87 15.11 -11.58 -15.75
N ASP A 88 14.96 -11.09 -14.52
CA ASP A 88 16.03 -11.12 -13.52
C ASP A 88 16.48 -12.52 -13.19
N THR A 89 17.80 -12.70 -13.15
CA THR A 89 18.46 -13.95 -12.72
C THR A 89 19.07 -13.83 -11.33
N ASP A 90 18.46 -13.02 -10.47
CA ASP A 90 18.90 -12.79 -9.11
C ASP A 90 18.77 -13.99 -8.17
N LYS A 91 19.40 -13.83 -7.00
CA LYS A 91 19.21 -14.72 -5.85
C LYS A 91 17.72 -14.85 -5.56
N PHE A 92 17.29 -16.06 -5.22
CA PHE A 92 15.90 -16.36 -4.87
C PHE A 92 15.33 -15.44 -3.77
N SER A 93 16.14 -15.07 -2.78
CA SER A 93 15.74 -14.11 -1.73
C SER A 93 15.39 -12.74 -2.29
N THR A 94 16.13 -12.27 -3.29
CA THR A 94 15.89 -10.98 -3.93
C THR A 94 14.60 -11.04 -4.75
N ASN A 95 14.49 -12.02 -5.63
CA ASN A 95 13.33 -12.20 -6.51
C ASN A 95 12.03 -12.47 -5.76
N LEU A 96 12.04 -13.29 -4.70
CA LEU A 96 10.83 -13.63 -3.97
C LEU A 96 10.46 -12.62 -2.88
N VAL A 97 11.44 -11.93 -2.30
CA VAL A 97 11.21 -11.09 -1.10
C VAL A 97 11.56 -9.64 -1.35
N ALA A 98 12.81 -9.34 -1.73
CA ALA A 98 13.28 -7.96 -1.81
C ALA A 98 12.53 -7.16 -2.90
N HIS A 99 12.41 -7.70 -4.12
CA HIS A 99 11.72 -7.01 -5.22
C HIS A 99 10.23 -6.77 -4.90
N PRO A 100 9.45 -7.77 -4.46
CA PRO A 100 8.06 -7.54 -4.05
C PRO A 100 7.94 -6.56 -2.88
N TYR A 101 8.87 -6.61 -1.91
CA TYR A 101 8.87 -5.68 -0.79
C TYR A 101 9.13 -4.24 -1.27
N HIS A 102 10.14 -4.04 -2.10
CA HIS A 102 10.47 -2.73 -2.66
C HIS A 102 9.31 -2.14 -3.47
N GLY A 103 8.70 -2.95 -4.35
CA GLY A 103 7.48 -2.56 -5.09
C GLY A 103 6.30 -2.23 -4.17
N SER A 104 6.15 -2.96 -3.06
CA SER A 104 5.12 -2.68 -2.06
C SER A 104 5.33 -1.34 -1.36
N LEU A 105 6.57 -0.90 -1.16
CA LEU A 105 6.87 0.41 -0.57
C LEU A 105 6.37 1.54 -1.47
N TYR A 106 6.55 1.43 -2.79
CA TYR A 106 6.02 2.42 -3.73
C TYR A 106 4.48 2.48 -3.72
N PHE A 107 3.84 1.32 -3.70
CA PHE A 107 2.39 1.24 -3.59
C PHE A 107 1.90 1.87 -2.28
N ASN A 108 2.59 1.60 -1.18
CA ASN A 108 2.25 2.13 0.14
C ASN A 108 2.55 3.63 0.29
N ALA A 109 3.57 4.17 -0.39
CA ALA A 109 3.78 5.62 -0.50
C ALA A 109 2.54 6.30 -1.12
N ALA A 110 1.94 5.72 -2.16
CA ALA A 110 0.69 6.20 -2.72
C ALA A 110 -0.51 5.99 -1.77
N ARG A 111 -0.66 4.82 -1.14
CA ARG A 111 -1.79 4.55 -0.24
C ARG A 111 -1.80 5.46 0.98
N SER A 112 -0.63 5.71 1.58
CA SER A 112 -0.47 6.61 2.73
C SER A 112 -0.74 8.08 2.40
N ASN A 113 -0.60 8.46 1.12
CA ASN A 113 -0.90 9.80 0.62
C ASN A 113 -2.34 9.98 0.08
N GLY A 114 -3.23 9.01 0.34
CA GLY A 114 -4.67 9.10 0.01
C GLY A 114 -5.08 8.59 -1.37
N MET A 115 -4.18 7.97 -2.14
CA MET A 115 -4.55 7.28 -3.39
C MET A 115 -5.31 5.99 -3.06
N ASN A 116 -6.35 5.66 -3.83
CA ASN A 116 -7.00 4.35 -3.72
C ASN A 116 -6.14 3.23 -4.36
N PHE A 117 -6.61 1.99 -4.33
CA PHE A 117 -5.91 0.83 -4.88
C PHE A 117 -5.45 1.06 -6.33
N TRP A 118 -6.38 1.37 -7.22
CA TRP A 118 -6.10 1.57 -8.65
C TRP A 118 -5.19 2.76 -8.92
N GLN A 119 -5.35 3.83 -8.15
CA GLN A 119 -4.51 5.03 -8.25
C GLN A 119 -3.08 4.79 -7.74
N SER A 120 -2.85 3.75 -6.95
CA SER A 120 -1.53 3.42 -6.39
C SER A 120 -0.71 2.53 -7.33
N ILE A 121 -1.35 1.82 -8.27
CA ILE A 121 -0.67 0.95 -9.26
C ILE A 121 0.39 1.70 -10.08
N PRO A 122 0.13 2.90 -10.64
CA PRO A 122 1.13 3.61 -11.44
C PRO A 122 2.38 4.02 -10.65
N PHE A 123 2.29 4.20 -9.33
CA PHE A 123 3.44 4.51 -8.48
C PHE A 123 4.34 3.29 -8.29
N ALA A 124 3.74 2.10 -8.11
CA ALA A 124 4.49 0.85 -8.08
C ALA A 124 5.18 0.57 -9.42
N ALA A 125 4.44 0.63 -10.53
CA ALA A 125 5.00 0.42 -11.87
C ALA A 125 6.08 1.47 -12.20
N GLY A 126 5.81 2.76 -11.94
CA GLY A 126 6.76 3.84 -12.20
C GLY A 126 8.00 3.77 -11.33
N GLY A 127 7.85 3.38 -10.06
CA GLY A 127 8.97 3.16 -9.14
C GLY A 127 9.86 2.00 -9.59
N SER A 128 9.27 0.88 -10.01
CA SER A 128 10.00 -0.24 -10.61
C SER A 128 10.72 0.19 -11.89
N LEU A 129 10.02 0.80 -12.85
CA LEU A 129 10.66 1.27 -14.09
C LEU A 129 11.80 2.27 -13.81
N MET A 130 11.65 3.13 -12.80
CA MET A 130 12.73 4.03 -12.43
C MET A 130 13.96 3.26 -11.95
N TRP A 131 13.77 2.19 -11.17
CA TRP A 131 14.86 1.34 -10.73
C TRP A 131 15.57 0.70 -11.93
N GLU A 132 14.84 -0.06 -12.74
CA GLU A 132 15.33 -0.82 -13.90
C GLU A 132 16.08 0.07 -14.90
N PHE A 133 15.53 1.25 -15.21
CA PHE A 133 16.09 2.09 -16.27
C PHE A 133 17.16 3.07 -15.78
N PHE A 134 17.20 3.41 -14.50
CA PHE A 134 18.04 4.50 -14.00
C PHE A 134 18.94 4.15 -12.81
N MET A 135 18.57 3.17 -11.98
CA MET A 135 19.20 2.93 -10.68
C MET A 135 20.06 1.67 -10.62
N GLU A 136 20.15 0.94 -11.73
CA GLU A 136 21.07 -0.18 -11.88
C GLU A 136 21.76 -0.17 -13.26
N ASN A 137 22.81 -0.98 -13.40
CA ASN A 137 23.56 -1.10 -14.65
C ASN A 137 23.35 -2.44 -15.37
N GLU A 138 22.51 -3.30 -14.80
CA GLU A 138 22.04 -4.54 -15.38
C GLU A 138 20.66 -4.25 -16.01
N PRO A 139 20.42 -4.63 -17.28
CA PRO A 139 19.13 -4.48 -17.93
C PRO A 139 18.22 -5.68 -17.72
#